data_AF-A0A838R0H8-F1
#
_entry.id   AF-A0A838R0H8-F1
#
_cell.length_a   1.000
_cell.length_b   1.000
_cell.length_c   1.000
_cell.angle_alpha   90.00
_cell.angle_beta   90.00
_cell.angle_gamma   90.00
#
_symmetry.space_group_name_H-M   'P 1'
#
loop_
_entity.id
_entity.type
_entity.pdbx_description
1 polymer ?
#
loop_
_entity_poly.entity_id
_entity_poly.type
_entity_poly.pdbx_seq_one_letter_code
_entity_poly.pdbx_strand_id
1 'polypeptide(L)'
;MMRLDCEAAGVAYMGDLGVADFHSHRVAFITHLCRTCSDFSTVVDLARHRDPKLTAKVYDRVRLENRTAAIRAMMLPVAKASHPEQLSRGQRSR
;
A
#
# COMPACT_ATOMS: atom_id res chain seq x y z
N MET A 1 2.30 -31.28 8.95
CA MET A 1 3.06 -30.88 7.75
C MET A 1 3.58 -29.46 7.91
N MET A 2 2.76 -28.41 7.77
CA MET A 2 3.26 -27.02 7.78
C MET A 2 4.10 -26.61 9.01
N ARG A 3 3.77 -27.08 10.22
CA ARG A 3 4.59 -26.81 11.42
C ARG A 3 6.00 -27.41 11.32
N LEU A 4 6.12 -28.63 10.79
CA LEU A 4 7.41 -29.32 10.60
C LEU A 4 8.23 -28.62 9.53
N ASP A 5 7.58 -28.18 8.44
CA ASP A 5 8.24 -27.42 7.38
C ASP A 5 8.76 -26.07 7.90
N CYS A 6 7.98 -25.38 8.76
CA CYS A 6 8.40 -24.14 9.41
C CYS A 6 9.61 -24.36 10.34
N GLU A 7 9.59 -25.43 11.14
CA GLU A 7 10.69 -25.79 12.03
C GLU A 7 11.97 -26.11 11.23
N ALA A 8 11.86 -26.89 10.16
CA ALA A 8 12.98 -27.21 9.27
C ALA A 8 13.56 -25.96 8.59
N ALA A 9 12.71 -24.98 8.26
CA ALA A 9 13.11 -23.71 7.66
C ALA A 9 13.56 -22.65 8.70
N GLY A 10 13.50 -22.95 10.00
CA GLY A 10 13.89 -22.02 11.06
C GLY A 10 12.95 -20.81 11.21
N VAL A 11 11.70 -20.92 10.75
CA VAL A 11 10.68 -19.86 10.87
C VAL A 11 9.64 -20.21 11.92
N ALA A 12 9.20 -19.20 12.66
CA ALA A 12 8.17 -19.38 13.68
C ALA A 12 6.83 -19.75 13.03
N TYR A 13 6.27 -20.90 13.42
CA TYR A 13 4.96 -21.35 12.96
C TYR A 13 3.81 -20.43 13.44
N MET A 14 4.01 -19.74 14.57
CA MET A 14 3.09 -18.73 15.08
C MET A 14 3.85 -17.43 15.30
N GLY A 15 3.25 -16.32 14.88
CA GLY A 15 3.77 -14.98 15.15
C GLY A 15 2.64 -13.99 15.38
N ASP A 16 2.99 -12.71 15.44
CA ASP A 16 2.04 -11.63 15.76
C ASP A 16 0.87 -11.51 14.78
N LEU A 17 1.07 -12.00 13.54
CA LEU A 17 0.07 -11.97 12.47
C LEU A 17 -0.81 -13.23 12.43
N GLY A 18 -0.53 -14.22 13.28
CA GLY A 18 -1.26 -15.48 13.37
C GLY A 18 -0.39 -16.69 13.05
N VAL A 19 -1.05 -17.73 12.53
CA VAL A 19 -0.44 -19.03 12.24
C VAL A 19 0.05 -19.07 10.79
N ALA A 20 1.26 -19.59 10.58
CA ALA A 20 1.81 -19.89 9.27
C ALA A 20 1.17 -21.17 8.70
N ASP A 21 -0.07 -21.06 8.23
CA ASP A 21 -0.80 -22.13 7.54
C ASP A 21 -0.78 -21.95 6.01
N PHE A 22 -1.44 -22.83 5.25
CA PHE A 22 -1.52 -22.70 3.79
C PHE A 22 -2.17 -21.39 3.33
N HIS A 23 -3.15 -20.88 4.08
CA HIS A 23 -3.81 -19.63 3.74
C HIS A 23 -2.88 -18.43 3.97
N SER A 24 -2.02 -18.50 4.99
CA SER A 24 -1.02 -17.47 5.28
C SER A 24 -0.07 -17.21 4.11
N HIS A 25 0.28 -18.24 3.33
CA HIS A 25 1.09 -18.07 2.11
C HIS A 25 0.37 -17.27 1.04
N ARG A 26 -0.94 -17.51 0.85
CA ARG A 26 -1.76 -16.72 -0.05
C ARG A 26 -1.83 -15.26 0.41
N VAL A 27 -2.03 -15.04 1.72
CA VAL A 27 -2.03 -13.70 2.30
C VAL A 27 -0.70 -13.01 2.05
N ALA A 28 0.42 -13.68 2.32
CA ALA A 28 1.76 -13.14 2.11
C ALA A 28 2.02 -12.80 0.64
N PHE A 29 1.69 -13.72 -0.28
CA PHE A 29 1.87 -13.54 -1.72
C PHE A 29 1.08 -12.33 -2.25
N ILE A 30 -0.23 -12.26 -2.00
CA ILE A 30 -1.04 -11.14 -2.48
C ILE A 30 -0.66 -9.82 -1.80
N THR A 31 -0.31 -9.84 -0.51
CA THR A 31 0.20 -8.65 0.18
C THR A 31 1.50 -8.15 -0.43
N HIS A 32 2.39 -9.05 -0.88
CA HIS A 32 3.60 -8.65 -1.59
C HIS A 32 3.28 -8.04 -2.95
N LEU A 33 2.37 -8.65 -3.72
CA LEU A 33 1.91 -8.07 -4.98
C LEU A 33 1.34 -6.66 -4.80
N CYS A 34 0.50 -6.42 -3.78
CA CYS A 34 -0.01 -5.07 -3.49
C CYS A 34 1.10 -4.03 -3.24
N ARG A 35 2.29 -4.46 -2.81
CA ARG A 35 3.41 -3.57 -2.48
C ARG A 35 4.37 -3.35 -3.66
N THR A 36 4.48 -4.31 -4.57
CA THR A 36 5.47 -4.30 -5.64
C THR A 36 4.86 -4.07 -7.02
N CYS A 37 3.59 -4.44 -7.23
CA CYS A 37 2.93 -4.23 -8.51
C CYS A 37 2.45 -2.79 -8.65
N SER A 38 2.65 -2.23 -9.83
CA SER A 38 2.23 -0.87 -10.18
C SER A 38 0.72 -0.76 -10.41
N ASP A 39 0.04 -1.87 -10.74
CA ASP A 39 -1.39 -1.91 -11.05
C ASP A 39 -2.16 -2.83 -10.09
N PHE A 40 -3.19 -2.27 -9.45
CA PHE A 40 -4.05 -2.99 -8.52
C PHE A 40 -5.01 -3.96 -9.22
N SER A 41 -5.40 -3.70 -10.48
CA SER A 41 -6.28 -4.61 -11.23
C SER A 41 -5.62 -5.97 -11.44
N THR A 42 -4.34 -5.95 -11.84
CA THR A 42 -3.51 -7.16 -11.95
C THR A 42 -3.45 -7.94 -10.64
N VAL A 43 -3.38 -7.26 -9.49
CA VAL A 43 -3.38 -7.92 -8.18
C VAL A 43 -4.72 -8.60 -7.88
N VAL A 44 -5.84 -7.96 -8.23
CA VAL A 44 -7.20 -8.53 -8.05
C VAL A 44 -7.39 -9.77 -8.93
N ASP A 45 -6.91 -9.72 -10.17
CA ASP A 45 -6.96 -10.85 -11.11
C ASP A 45 -6.12 -12.03 -10.62
N LEU A 46 -4.90 -11.78 -10.15
CA LEU A 46 -4.03 -12.81 -9.56
C LEU A 46 -4.61 -13.36 -8.24
N ALA A 47 -5.31 -12.52 -7.47
CA ALA A 47 -6.08 -12.96 -6.32
C ALA A 47 -7.33 -13.76 -6.71
N ARG A 48 -7.75 -13.78 -7.99
CA ARG A 48 -9.01 -14.40 -8.44
C ARG A 48 -10.23 -13.92 -7.66
N HIS A 49 -10.23 -12.63 -7.30
CA HIS A 49 -11.34 -12.04 -6.57
C HIS A 49 -12.27 -11.33 -7.54
N ARG A 50 -13.56 -11.66 -7.49
CA ARG A 50 -14.58 -10.99 -8.30
C ARG A 50 -14.83 -9.55 -7.84
N ASP A 51 -14.74 -9.32 -6.53
CA ASP A 51 -14.90 -7.99 -5.93
C ASP A 51 -13.53 -7.45 -5.48
N PRO A 52 -13.03 -6.37 -6.10
CA PRO A 52 -11.79 -5.70 -5.69
C PRO A 52 -11.77 -5.27 -4.23
N LYS A 53 -12.94 -5.01 -3.62
CA LYS A 53 -13.04 -4.62 -2.20
C LYS A 53 -12.53 -5.70 -1.26
N LEU A 54 -12.64 -6.98 -1.63
CA LEU A 54 -12.11 -8.07 -0.83
C LEU A 54 -10.59 -8.03 -0.78
N THR A 55 -9.94 -7.76 -1.92
CA THR A 55 -8.49 -7.62 -2.01
C THR A 55 -8.00 -6.42 -1.21
N ALA A 56 -8.67 -5.27 -1.33
CA ALA A 56 -8.34 -4.08 -0.57
C ALA A 56 -8.49 -4.31 0.94
N LYS A 57 -9.63 -4.86 1.38
CA LYS A 57 -9.89 -5.08 2.81
C LYS A 57 -8.90 -6.05 3.48
N VAL A 58 -8.52 -7.11 2.76
CA VAL A 58 -7.75 -8.22 3.35
C VAL A 58 -6.24 -8.00 3.22
N TYR A 59 -5.78 -7.51 2.06
CA TYR A 59 -4.35 -7.48 1.73
C TYR A 59 -3.76 -6.08 1.63
N ASP A 60 -4.57 -5.03 1.48
CA ASP A 60 -4.10 -3.64 1.48
C ASP A 60 -3.81 -3.14 2.91
N ARG A 61 -3.06 -3.95 3.68
CA ARG A 61 -2.44 -3.51 4.93
C ARG A 61 -1.21 -2.69 4.58
N VAL A 62 -1.43 -1.50 3.99
CA VAL A 62 -0.37 -0.52 3.77
C VAL A 62 0.15 -0.10 5.13
N ARG A 63 1.30 -0.63 5.52
CA ARG A 63 2.00 -0.20 6.74
C ARG A 63 2.46 1.24 6.55
N LEU A 64 2.68 1.94 7.66
CA LEU A 64 3.09 3.34 7.65
C LEU A 64 4.35 3.55 6.80
N GLU A 65 5.30 2.61 6.91
CA GLU A 65 6.56 2.62 6.16
C GLU A 65 6.33 2.71 4.64
N ASN A 66 5.36 1.96 4.11
CA ASN A 66 5.05 1.95 2.67
C ASN A 66 4.44 3.29 2.22
N ARG A 67 3.60 3.91 3.06
CA ARG A 67 3.03 5.23 2.76
C ARG A 67 4.11 6.28 2.70
N THR A 68 5.04 6.28 3.67
CA THR A 68 6.15 7.22 3.70
C THR A 68 7.08 7.04 2.49
N ALA A 69 7.37 5.80 2.10
CA ALA A 69 8.18 5.52 0.91
C ALA A 69 7.50 6.02 -0.38
N ALA A 70 6.19 5.77 -0.53
CA ALA A 70 5.43 6.25 -1.67
C ALA A 70 5.43 7.78 -1.76
N ILE A 71 5.19 8.48 -0.64
CA ILE A 71 5.23 9.95 -0.59
C ILE A 71 6.62 10.47 -0.97
N ARG A 72 7.70 9.85 -0.47
CA ARG A 72 9.08 10.25 -0.81
C ARG A 72 9.41 10.02 -2.29
N ALA A 73 8.81 9.02 -2.91
CA ALA A 73 8.99 8.72 -4.33
C ALA A 73 8.19 9.67 -5.24
N MET A 74 7.22 10.42 -4.71
CA MET A 74 6.50 11.43 -5.49
C MET A 74 7.44 12.60 -5.79
N MET A 75 7.69 12.85 -7.08
CA MET A 75 8.28 14.12 -7.50
C MET A 75 7.27 15.22 -7.22
N LEU A 76 7.49 15.96 -6.14
CA LEU A 76 6.68 17.13 -5.83
C LEU A 76 6.91 18.17 -6.94
N PRO A 77 5.85 18.75 -7.53
CA PRO A 77 6.02 19.88 -8.42
C PRO A 77 6.74 20.99 -7.63
N VAL A 78 7.85 21.48 -8.16
CA VAL A 78 8.55 22.65 -7.61
C VAL A 78 7.50 23.76 -7.54
N ALA A 79 7.26 24.28 -6.34
CA ALA A 79 6.32 25.36 -6.12
C ALA A 79 6.64 26.48 -7.11
N LYS A 80 5.71 26.80 -8.01
CA LYS A 80 5.80 28.03 -8.81
C LYS A 80 5.87 29.17 -7.79
N ALA A 81 6.98 29.90 -7.78
CA ALA A 81 7.12 31.12 -6.98
C ALA A 81 5.86 31.96 -7.16
N SER A 82 5.14 32.19 -6.05
CA SER A 82 3.90 32.94 -6.03
C SER A 82 4.10 34.29 -6.71
N HIS A 83 3.27 34.60 -7.71
CA HIS A 83 3.21 35.93 -8.33
C HIS A 83 2.97 37.00 -7.26
N PRO A 84 3.88 37.97 -7.08
CA PRO A 84 3.71 39.04 -6.12
C PRO A 84 2.96 40.19 -6.80
N GLU A 85 1.69 40.02 -7.20
CA GLU A 85 0.95 41.15 -7.80
C GLU A 85 -0.57 41.01 -7.73
N GLN A 86 -1.11 40.81 -6.52
CA GLN A 86 -2.53 41.07 -6.27
C GLN A 86 -2.73 41.75 -4.91
N LEU A 87 -2.04 42.87 -4.71
CA LEU A 87 -2.42 43.84 -3.69
C LEU A 87 -2.57 45.21 -4.36
N SER A 88 -3.72 45.85 -4.15
CA SER A 88 -4.09 47.19 -4.62
C SER A 88 -4.69 47.30 -6.03
N ARG A 89 -5.99 47.04 -6.13
CA ARG A 89 -6.95 47.96 -6.80
C ARG A 89 -8.38 47.52 -6.51
N GLY A 90 -8.79 47.80 -5.28
CA GLY A 90 -10.14 47.53 -4.79
C GLY A 90 -10.54 48.46 -3.65
N GLN A 91 -10.16 49.74 -3.71
CA GLN A 91 -10.82 50.76 -2.90
C GLN A 91 -11.96 51.39 -3.71
N ARG A 92 -13.13 51.31 -3.09
CA ARG A 92 -14.45 51.59 -3.64
C ARG A 92 -14.73 53.09 -3.62
N SER A 93 -15.46 53.55 -4.63
CA SER A 93 -16.53 54.57 -4.62
C SER A 93 -16.64 55.50 -3.41
N ARG A 94 -16.48 56.80 -3.65
CA ARG A 94 -17.50 57.85 -3.48
C ARG A 94 -17.10 59.11 -4.23
#